data_AF-A0A7C3S9L1-F1
#
_entry.id   AF-A0A7C3S9L1-F1
#
_cell.length_a   1.000
_cell.length_b   1.000
_cell.length_c   1.000
_cell.angle_alpha   90.00
_cell.angle_beta   90.00
_cell.angle_gamma   90.00
#
_symmetry.space_group_name_H-M   'P 1'
#
loop_
_entity.id
_entity.type
_entity.pdbx_description
1 polymer ?
#
loop_
_entity_poly.entity_id
_entity_poly.type
_entity_poly.pdbx_seq_one_letter_code
_entity_poly.pdbx_strand_id
1 'polypeptide(L)' 'MSVCTWHGSRAEITIAAAERGVKGIICEKPMAVSLSQADAMIESCEKN' A
#
# COMPACT_ATOMS: atom_id res chain seq x y z
N MET A 1 8.77 5.22 1.77
CA MET A 1 7.96 5.85 0.71
C MET A 1 6.69 6.39 1.31
N SER A 2 6.30 7.62 1.01
CA SER A 2 5.02 8.20 1.44
C SER A 2 4.03 8.17 0.28
N VAL A 3 2.84 7.59 0.48
CA VAL A 3 1.78 7.52 -0.53
C VAL A 3 0.70 8.56 -0.18
N CYS A 4 0.82 9.72 -0.80
CA CYS A 4 -0.09 10.86 -0.60
C CYS A 4 -1.08 11.06 -1.76
N THR A 5 -1.25 10.06 -2.64
CA THR A 5 -2.21 10.10 -3.75
C THR A 5 -3.65 9.90 -3.27
N TRP A 6 -4.62 9.97 -4.19
CA TRP A 6 -6.01 9.67 -3.89
C TRP A 6 -6.17 8.22 -3.40
N HIS A 7 -7.08 7.98 -2.45
CA HIS A 7 -7.22 6.68 -1.78
C HIS A 7 -7.56 5.51 -2.73
N GLY A 8 -8.17 5.80 -3.88
CA GLY A 8 -8.47 4.79 -4.90
C GLY A 8 -7.24 4.15 -5.55
N SER A 9 -6.09 4.83 -5.58
CA SER A 9 -4.85 4.32 -6.19
C SER A 9 -3.80 3.87 -5.18
N ARG A 10 -4.05 4.04 -3.87
CA ARG A 10 -3.04 3.75 -2.81
C ARG A 10 -2.65 2.29 -2.74
N ALA A 11 -3.61 1.38 -2.96
CA ALA A 11 -3.37 -0.05 -2.88
C ALA A 11 -2.40 -0.52 -3.97
N GLU A 12 -2.67 -0.15 -5.22
CA GLU A 12 -1.82 -0.47 -6.38
C GLU A 12 -0.38 0.07 -6.19
N ILE A 13 -0.25 1.34 -5.79
CA ILE A 13 1.06 1.97 -5.59
C ILE A 13 1.83 1.30 -4.45
N THR A 14 1.15 0.95 -3.36
CA THR A 14 1.78 0.31 -2.18
C THR A 14 2.27 -1.08 -2.52
N ILE A 15 1.45 -1.89 -3.19
CA ILE A 15 1.83 -3.24 -3.64
C ILE A 15 3.03 -3.16 -4.58
N ALA A 16 2.97 -2.28 -5.59
CA ALA A 16 4.07 -2.13 -6.54
C ALA A 16 5.39 -1.67 -5.88
N ALA A 17 5.31 -0.87 -4.81
CA ALA A 17 6.48 -0.46 -4.06
C ALA A 17 7.02 -1.57 -3.15
N ALA A 18 6.13 -2.35 -2.53
CA ALA A 18 6.52 -3.52 -1.75
C ALA A 18 7.19 -4.58 -2.65
N GLU A 19 6.66 -4.86 -3.84
CA GLU A 19 7.30 -5.80 -4.78
C GLU A 19 8.69 -5.34 -5.24
N ARG A 20 8.97 -4.03 -5.18
CA ARG A 20 10.28 -3.43 -5.50
C ARG A 20 11.26 -3.39 -4.33
N GLY A 21 10.92 -3.99 -3.20
CA GLY A 21 11.82 -4.08 -2.05
C GLY A 21 11.82 -2.86 -1.13
N VAL A 22 10.82 -1.96 -1.23
CA VAL A 22 10.73 -0.79 -0.34
C VAL A 22 10.44 -1.26 1.09
N LYS A 23 11.38 -1.03 2.01
CA LYS A 23 11.31 -1.52 3.41
C LYS A 23 10.40 -0.74 4.35
N GLY A 24 9.88 0.41 3.91
CA GLY A 24 8.97 1.22 4.71
C GLY A 24 8.03 2.03 3.83
N ILE A 25 6.72 1.81 3.98
CA ILE A 25 5.66 2.48 3.22
C ILE A 25 4.66 3.07 4.21
N ILE A 26 4.37 4.36 4.07
CA ILE A 26 3.39 5.08 4.88
C ILE A 26 2.26 5.54 3.97
N CYS A 27 1.02 5.24 4.35
CA CYS A 27 -0.18 5.68 3.65
C CYS A 27 -0.96 6.66 4.51
N GLU A 28 -1.48 7.71 3.87
CA GLU A 28 -2.41 8.63 4.51
C GLU A 28 -3.75 7.95 4.82
N LYS A 29 -4.58 8.56 5.68
CA LYS A 29 -5.98 8.14 5.84
C LYS A 29 -6.85 8.58 4.65
N PRO A 30 -7.88 7.81 4.26
CA PRO A 30 -8.03 6.39 4.54
C PRO A 30 -6.95 5.56 3.81
N MET A 31 -6.52 4.45 4.41
CA MET A 31 -5.45 3.61 3.87
C MET A 31 -5.81 2.99 2.51
N ALA A 32 -7.06 2.54 2.35
CA ALA A 32 -7.61 1.94 1.14
C ALA A 32 -9.12 2.19 1.03
N VAL A 33 -9.75 1.81 -0.09
CA VAL A 33 -11.21 1.93 -0.30
C VAL A 33 -12.02 0.78 0.32
N SER A 34 -11.39 -0.35 0.60
CA SER A 34 -12.00 -1.53 1.22
C SER A 34 -10.99 -2.22 2.11
N LEU A 35 -11.49 -3.04 3.05
CA LEU A 35 -10.62 -3.88 3.90
C LEU A 35 -9.83 -4.88 3.06
N SER A 36 -10.45 -5.50 2.05
CA SER A 36 -9.76 -6.43 1.15
C SER A 36 -8.55 -5.82 0.43
N GLN A 37 -8.60 -4.54 0.07
CA GLN A 37 -7.45 -3.86 -0.50
C GLN A 37 -6.37 -3.57 0.56
N ALA A 38 -6.77 -3.21 1.79
CA ALA A 38 -5.82 -3.03 2.88
C ALA A 38 -5.10 -4.35 3.21
N ASP A 39 -5.81 -5.48 3.21
CA ASP A 39 -5.24 -6.80 3.42
C ASP A 39 -4.21 -7.15 2.34
N ALA A 40 -4.54 -6.89 1.06
CA ALA A 40 -3.61 -7.11 -0.05
C ALA A 40 -2.33 -6.25 0.05
N MET A 41 -2.45 -5.00 0.54
CA MET A 41 -1.30 -4.13 0.79
C MET A 41 -0.39 -4.71 1.89
N ILE A 42 -0.97 -5.20 2.99
CA ILE A 42 -0.23 -5.79 4.11
C ILE A 42 0.47 -7.07 3.65
N GLU A 43 -0.25 -7.97 2.99
CA GLU A 43 0.31 -9.25 2.49
C GLU A 43 1.49 -9.02 1.54
N SER A 44 1.40 -8.01 0.66
CA SER A 44 2.51 -7.65 -0.23
C SER A 44 3.73 -7.11 0.55
N CYS A 45 3.50 -6.31 1.60
CA CYS A 45 4.58 -5.83 2.47
C CYS A 45 5.23 -6.96 3.27
N GLU A 46 4.47 -7.94 3.75
CA GLU A 46 4.99 -9.09 4.51
C GLU A 46 5.85 -10.03 3.67
N LYS A 47 5.61 -10.09 2.35
CA LYS A 47 6.38 -10.92 1.41
C LYS A 47 7.74 -10.33 1.01
N ASN A 48 8.05 -9.08 1.37
CA ASN A 48 9.25 -8.31 0.96
C ASN A 48 10.34 -8.28 2.03
#